data_AF-A0A1A2ZZJ9-F1
#
_entry.id   AF-A0A1A2ZZJ9-F1
#
_cell.length_a   1.000
_cell.length_b   1.000
_cell.length_c   1.000
_cell.angle_alpha   90.00
_cell.angle_beta   90.00
_cell.angle_gamma   90.00
#
_symmetry.space_group_name_H-M   'P 1'
#
loop_
_entity.id
_entity.type
_entity.pdbx_description
1 polymer ?
#
loop_
_entity_poly.entity_id
_entity_poly.type
_entity_poly.pdbx_seq_one_letter_code
_entity_poly.pdbx_strand_id
1 'polypeptide(L)'
;MDVAGLSDERGTRLAAGHGSSGVRDRRGGRPRSSAVRPGPVNVRQGGAMPSVTINRPARDVMSAAAVETADHRQADYFRRLLAQSRRHIDHRLGEYQKAIVTAEAAGDAEGAGSLRRMARAEEQDRRTLDDLLENLQRRFPHRARPASR
;
A
#
# COMPACT_ATOMS: atom_id res chain seq x y z
N MET A 1 -38.33 -63.89 18.48
CA MET A 1 -37.99 -62.99 19.59
C MET A 1 -38.25 -61.57 19.10
N ASP A 2 -39.37 -60.99 19.54
CA ASP A 2 -39.58 -59.53 19.64
C ASP A 2 -38.44 -58.89 20.46
N VAL A 3 -38.04 -57.64 20.17
CA VAL A 3 -38.49 -56.44 20.91
C VAL A 3 -38.08 -55.19 20.12
N ALA A 4 -39.08 -54.32 19.98
CA ALA A 4 -39.09 -52.94 19.53
C ALA A 4 -37.94 -52.02 20.02
N GLY A 5 -37.78 -50.89 19.32
CA GLY A 5 -38.17 -49.64 19.98
C GLY A 5 -37.31 -48.39 19.75
N LEU A 6 -37.97 -47.40 19.11
CA LEU A 6 -38.09 -45.99 19.53
C LEU A 6 -36.82 -45.10 19.45
N SER A 7 -36.76 -44.15 18.51
CA SER A 7 -37.31 -42.77 18.60
C SER A 7 -36.73 -41.95 19.75
N ASP A 8 -36.07 -40.82 19.45
CA ASP A 8 -36.69 -39.53 19.79
C ASP A 8 -36.12 -38.36 18.97
N GLU A 9 -37.05 -37.49 18.61
CA GLU A 9 -36.84 -36.16 18.05
C GLU A 9 -36.55 -35.14 19.17
N ARG A 10 -36.47 -33.86 18.79
CA ARG A 10 -36.33 -32.60 19.58
C ARG A 10 -34.87 -32.10 19.64
N GLY A 11 -34.50 -30.96 19.06
CA GLY A 11 -35.27 -29.77 18.71
C GLY A 11 -34.82 -28.63 19.61
N THR A 12 -33.96 -27.75 19.10
CA THR A 12 -33.85 -26.35 19.55
C THR A 12 -33.52 -25.45 18.38
N ARG A 13 -34.49 -24.61 18.02
CA ARG A 13 -34.30 -23.38 17.24
C ARG A 13 -33.72 -22.29 18.15
N LEU A 14 -33.29 -21.21 17.49
CA LEU A 14 -32.95 -19.84 17.94
C LEU A 14 -31.44 -19.63 18.17
N ALA A 15 -30.76 -18.58 17.68
CA ALA A 15 -31.24 -17.27 17.27
C ALA A 15 -30.26 -16.56 16.30
N ALA A 16 -30.85 -15.71 15.45
CA ALA A 16 -30.36 -14.41 15.00
C ALA A 16 -28.91 -14.30 14.45
N GLY A 17 -28.75 -14.60 13.16
CA GLY A 17 -27.68 -14.00 12.36
C GLY A 17 -28.02 -12.55 12.05
N HIS A 18 -27.31 -11.61 12.70
CA HIS A 18 -27.43 -10.18 12.41
C HIS A 18 -27.00 -9.91 10.96
N GLY A 19 -27.97 -9.54 10.12
CA GLY A 19 -27.72 -8.98 8.80
C GLY A 19 -27.07 -7.60 8.93
N SER A 20 -25.82 -7.48 8.49
CA SER A 20 -25.16 -6.20 8.28
C SER A 20 -25.50 -5.71 6.87
N SER A 21 -26.44 -4.76 6.79
CA SER A 21 -26.81 -4.04 5.57
C SER A 21 -26.63 -2.56 5.85
N GLY A 22 -25.79 -1.92 5.04
CA GLY A 22 -25.36 -0.55 5.22
C GLY A 22 -26.42 0.49 4.85
N VAL A 23 -26.25 1.67 5.44
CA VAL A 23 -26.72 2.94 4.88
C VAL A 23 -25.58 3.93 5.06
N ARG A 24 -25.06 4.38 3.91
CA ARG A 24 -24.22 5.56 3.80
C ARG A 24 -25.05 6.76 4.23
N ASP A 25 -24.60 7.51 5.24
CA ASP A 25 -25.04 8.89 5.38
C ASP A 25 -23.86 9.84 5.18
N ARG A 26 -24.12 10.80 4.29
CA ARG A 26 -23.23 11.86 3.87
C ARG A 26 -23.39 12.99 4.86
N ARG A 27 -22.37 13.27 5.69
CA ARG A 27 -22.19 14.62 6.23
C ARG A 27 -20.74 15.04 6.08
N GLY A 28 -20.55 15.95 5.12
CA GLY A 28 -19.34 16.73 5.01
C GLY A 28 -19.11 17.54 6.28
N GLY A 29 -17.84 17.61 6.68
CA GLY A 29 -17.37 18.42 7.79
C GLY A 29 -15.90 18.69 7.61
N ARG A 30 -15.58 19.75 6.86
CA ARG A 30 -14.24 20.35 6.80
C ARG A 30 -13.71 20.61 8.22
N PRO A 31 -12.49 20.20 8.57
CA PRO A 31 -11.75 20.88 9.63
C PRO A 31 -11.21 22.18 9.03
N ARG A 32 -11.87 23.30 9.37
CA ARG A 32 -11.30 24.63 9.17
C ARG A 32 -10.13 24.81 10.13
N SER A 33 -8.98 25.18 9.57
CA SER A 33 -7.92 25.89 10.28
C SER A 33 -8.52 27.00 11.14
N SER A 34 -8.28 26.95 12.44
CA SER A 34 -8.42 28.09 13.34
C SER A 34 -7.04 28.37 13.91
N ALA A 35 -6.40 29.39 13.36
CA ALA A 35 -5.26 30.03 13.96
C ALA A 35 -5.74 30.77 15.21
N VAL A 36 -5.23 30.39 16.37
CA VAL A 36 -5.27 31.23 17.56
C VAL A 36 -3.82 31.46 17.99
N ARG A 37 -3.32 32.65 17.66
CA ARG A 37 -2.12 33.24 18.24
C ARG A 37 -2.43 33.68 19.67
N PRO A 38 -1.63 33.29 20.67
CA PRO A 38 -1.40 34.12 21.85
C PRO A 38 -0.24 35.07 21.55
N GLY A 39 -0.51 36.38 21.59
CA GLY A 39 0.53 37.41 21.59
C GLY A 39 1.29 37.44 22.93
N PRO A 40 2.50 38.03 22.95
CA PRO A 40 3.46 37.86 24.04
C PRO A 40 3.12 38.75 25.25
N VAL A 41 3.11 38.15 26.44
CA VAL A 41 3.15 38.89 27.70
C VAL A 41 4.62 39.04 28.10
N ASN A 42 5.12 40.27 28.04
CA ASN A 42 6.44 40.63 28.55
C ASN A 42 6.44 40.57 30.08
N VAL A 43 7.04 39.52 30.66
CA VAL A 43 7.49 39.53 32.06
C VAL A 43 9.00 39.53 32.06
N ARG A 44 9.53 40.66 32.52
CA ARG A 44 10.94 40.97 32.70
C ARG A 44 11.39 40.29 34.00
N GLN A 45 12.22 39.24 33.92
CA GLN A 45 12.99 38.81 35.08
C GLN A 45 14.36 38.27 34.65
N GLY A 46 15.38 38.90 35.20
CA GLY A 46 16.79 38.70 34.88
C GLY A 46 17.28 37.30 35.22
N GLY A 47 18.27 36.88 34.44
CA GLY A 47 19.03 35.66 34.62
C GLY A 47 20.03 35.58 33.49
N ALA A 48 21.16 36.28 33.66
CA ALA A 48 22.31 36.15 32.79
C ALA A 48 22.76 34.68 32.82
N MET A 49 22.43 33.92 31.79
CA MET A 49 23.04 32.62 31.52
C MET A 49 24.02 32.82 30.36
N PRO A 50 25.25 32.28 30.47
CA PRO A 50 26.26 32.45 29.45
C PRO A 50 25.71 31.94 28.13
N SER A 51 25.81 32.79 27.11
CA SER A 51 25.65 32.42 25.72
C SER A 51 26.63 31.28 25.43
N VAL A 52 26.16 30.05 25.59
CA VAL A 52 26.75 28.90 24.93
C VAL A 52 26.48 29.15 23.47
N THR A 53 27.41 29.87 22.85
CA THR A 53 27.69 29.81 21.44
C THR A 53 27.98 28.34 21.19
N ILE A 54 26.91 27.57 20.96
CA ILE A 54 27.02 26.32 20.26
C ILE A 54 27.53 26.79 18.90
N ASN A 55 28.85 26.78 18.77
CA ASN A 55 29.52 26.52 17.51
C ASN A 55 28.89 25.22 17.03
N ARG A 56 27.70 25.32 16.44
CA ARG A 56 27.08 24.28 15.67
C ARG A 56 28.08 24.17 14.54
N PRO A 57 28.93 23.12 14.48
CA PRO A 57 29.71 22.92 13.28
C PRO A 57 28.69 22.98 12.16
N ALA A 58 28.99 23.80 11.15
CA ALA A 58 28.17 23.97 9.98
C ALA A 58 27.50 22.63 9.71
N ARG A 59 26.16 22.61 9.78
CA ARG A 59 25.38 21.41 9.47
C ARG A 59 26.10 20.72 8.33
N ASP A 60 26.32 19.43 8.46
CA ASP A 60 26.82 18.58 7.39
C ASP A 60 25.83 18.69 6.23
N VAL A 61 25.94 19.79 5.47
CA VAL A 61 25.11 20.09 4.32
C VAL A 61 25.72 19.20 3.27
N MET A 62 25.13 18.02 3.12
CA MET A 62 25.48 17.10 2.06
C MET A 62 25.63 17.90 0.77
N SER A 63 26.81 17.78 0.14
CA SER A 63 27.05 18.40 -1.16
C SER A 63 25.93 18.00 -2.13
N ALA A 64 25.56 18.89 -3.04
CA ALA A 64 24.56 18.60 -4.07
C ALA A 64 24.89 17.31 -4.84
N ALA A 65 26.18 17.03 -5.07
CA ALA A 65 26.64 15.79 -5.69
C ALA A 65 26.37 14.54 -4.83
N ALA A 66 26.44 14.68 -3.50
CA ALA A 66 26.14 13.59 -2.57
C ALA A 66 24.63 13.32 -2.51
N VAL A 67 23.79 14.36 -2.61
CA VAL A 67 22.32 14.24 -2.74
C VAL A 67 21.96 13.53 -4.04
N GLU A 68 22.50 13.96 -5.18
CA GLU A 68 22.26 13.33 -6.49
C GLU A 68 22.66 11.84 -6.48
N THR A 69 23.78 11.51 -5.84
CA THR A 69 24.23 10.12 -5.68
C THR A 69 23.26 9.30 -4.81
N ALA A 70 22.74 9.90 -3.74
CA ALA A 70 21.75 9.25 -2.88
C ALA A 70 20.44 8.99 -3.65
N ASP A 71 19.96 9.97 -4.41
CA ASP A 71 18.75 9.85 -5.23
C ASP A 71 18.89 8.75 -6.29
N HIS A 72 20.04 8.67 -6.97
CA HIS A 72 20.32 7.58 -7.92
C HIS A 72 20.30 6.20 -7.25
N ARG A 73 20.91 6.06 -6.06
CA ARG A 73 20.88 4.79 -5.31
C ARG A 73 19.45 4.41 -4.90
N GLN A 74 18.65 5.38 -4.49
CA GLN A 74 17.26 5.17 -4.13
C GLN A 74 16.42 4.78 -5.36
N ALA A 75 16.66 5.42 -6.52
CA ALA A 75 16.02 5.04 -7.77
C ALA A 75 16.36 3.58 -8.15
N ASP A 76 17.61 3.16 -8.02
CA ASP A 76 18.00 1.77 -8.29
C ASP A 76 17.41 0.76 -7.32
N TYR A 77 17.19 1.15 -6.06
CA TYR A 77 16.42 0.35 -5.11
C TYR A 77 14.97 0.18 -5.57
N PHE A 78 14.27 1.28 -5.87
CA PHE A 78 12.88 1.21 -6.31
C PHE A 78 12.70 0.46 -7.63
N ARG A 79 13.65 0.56 -8.57
CA ARG A 79 13.64 -0.27 -9.79
C ARG A 79 13.60 -1.75 -9.48
N ARG A 80 14.48 -2.21 -8.59
CA ARG A 80 14.54 -3.62 -8.20
C ARG A 80 13.25 -4.06 -7.52
N LEU A 81 12.71 -3.23 -6.63
CA LEU A 81 11.46 -3.51 -5.93
C LEU A 81 10.26 -3.59 -6.88
N LEU A 82 10.11 -2.61 -7.78
CA LEU A 82 9.03 -2.57 -8.76
C LEU A 82 9.13 -3.74 -9.75
N ALA A 83 10.33 -4.06 -10.23
CA ALA A 83 10.57 -5.20 -11.11
C ALA A 83 10.24 -6.54 -10.42
N GLN A 84 10.58 -6.69 -9.13
CA GLN A 84 10.19 -7.86 -8.35
C GLN A 84 8.67 -7.96 -8.19
N SER A 85 8.02 -6.85 -7.84
CA SER A 85 6.56 -6.80 -7.70
C SER A 85 5.85 -7.18 -9.01
N ARG A 86 6.31 -6.65 -10.14
CA ARG A 86 5.82 -6.98 -11.48
C ARG A 86 5.90 -8.48 -11.77
N ARG A 87 7.01 -9.14 -11.44
CA ARG A 87 7.17 -10.60 -11.61
C ARG A 87 6.18 -11.38 -10.75
N HIS A 88 5.90 -10.94 -9.51
CA HIS A 88 4.89 -11.57 -8.67
C HIS A 88 3.48 -11.44 -9.27
N ILE A 89 3.15 -10.27 -9.85
CA ILE A 89 1.87 -10.07 -10.54
C ILE A 89 1.77 -10.98 -11.76
N ASP A 90 2.81 -11.01 -12.60
CA ASP A 90 2.85 -11.89 -13.79
C ASP A 90 2.65 -13.37 -13.40
N HIS A 91 3.25 -13.82 -12.29
CA HIS A 91 3.01 -15.15 -11.76
C HIS A 91 1.55 -15.37 -11.35
N ARG A 92 0.95 -14.46 -10.58
CA ARG A 92 -0.47 -14.55 -10.18
C ARG A 92 -1.42 -14.56 -11.39
N LEU A 93 -1.15 -13.75 -12.40
CA LEU A 93 -1.91 -13.75 -13.65
C LEU A 93 -1.85 -15.11 -14.35
N GLY A 94 -0.67 -15.74 -14.37
CA GLY A 94 -0.51 -17.12 -14.86
C GLY A 94 -1.34 -18.13 -14.07
N GLU A 95 -1.35 -18.03 -12.74
CA GLU A 95 -2.15 -18.91 -11.88
C GLU A 95 -3.66 -18.68 -12.04
N TYR A 96 -4.11 -17.42 -12.18
CA TYR A 96 -5.51 -17.13 -12.49
C TYR A 96 -5.94 -17.70 -13.83
N GLN A 97 -5.09 -17.60 -14.86
CA GLN A 97 -5.41 -18.16 -16.17
C GLN A 97 -5.62 -19.69 -16.09
N LYS A 98 -4.76 -20.40 -15.37
CA LYS A 98 -4.92 -21.84 -15.14
C LYS A 98 -6.21 -22.14 -14.38
N ALA A 99 -6.47 -21.41 -13.31
CA ALA A 99 -7.66 -21.60 -12.48
C ALA A 99 -8.96 -21.31 -13.26
N ILE A 100 -8.96 -20.32 -14.16
CA ILE A 100 -10.10 -20.00 -15.03
C ILE A 100 -10.41 -21.20 -15.93
N VAL A 101 -9.40 -21.76 -16.59
CA VAL A 101 -9.56 -22.94 -17.47
C VAL A 101 -10.11 -24.13 -16.67
N THR A 102 -9.60 -24.36 -15.46
CA THR A 102 -10.10 -25.43 -14.58
C THR A 102 -11.57 -25.21 -14.19
N ALA A 103 -11.94 -23.98 -13.79
CA ALA A 103 -13.31 -23.66 -13.42
C ALA A 103 -14.27 -23.78 -14.61
N GLU A 104 -13.86 -23.33 -15.80
CA GLU A 104 -14.63 -23.49 -17.04
C GLU A 104 -14.84 -24.98 -17.38
N ALA A 105 -13.80 -25.80 -17.27
CA ALA A 105 -13.90 -27.24 -17.51
C ALA A 105 -14.83 -27.95 -16.51
N ALA A 106 -14.92 -27.43 -15.28
CA ALA A 106 -15.84 -27.92 -14.25
C ALA A 106 -17.28 -27.38 -14.41
N GLY A 107 -17.54 -26.47 -15.37
CA GLY A 107 -18.83 -25.81 -15.53
C GLY A 107 -19.10 -24.72 -14.48
N ASP A 108 -18.10 -24.34 -13.68
CA ASP A 108 -18.21 -23.29 -12.66
C ASP A 108 -18.04 -21.89 -13.28
N ALA A 109 -19.13 -21.42 -13.89
CA ALA A 109 -19.18 -20.11 -14.53
C ALA A 109 -19.00 -18.94 -13.53
N GLU A 110 -19.49 -19.09 -12.30
CA GLU A 110 -19.38 -18.06 -11.26
C GLU A 110 -17.93 -17.93 -10.76
N GLY A 111 -17.29 -19.05 -10.44
CA GLY A 111 -15.88 -19.11 -10.05
C GLY A 111 -14.98 -18.56 -11.14
N ALA A 112 -15.18 -18.97 -12.40
CA ALA A 112 -14.47 -18.41 -13.54
C ALA A 112 -14.71 -16.89 -13.69
N GLY A 113 -15.93 -16.41 -13.42
CA GLY A 113 -16.26 -14.98 -13.41
C GLY A 113 -15.50 -14.21 -12.33
N SER A 114 -15.42 -14.77 -11.12
CA SER A 114 -14.67 -14.18 -9.99
C SER A 114 -13.17 -14.09 -10.28
N LEU A 115 -12.58 -15.18 -10.78
CA LEU A 115 -11.16 -15.24 -11.16
C LEU A 115 -10.81 -14.20 -12.22
N ARG A 116 -11.65 -14.02 -13.24
CA ARG A 116 -11.44 -12.97 -14.26
C ARG A 116 -11.47 -11.56 -13.68
N ARG A 117 -12.32 -11.30 -12.68
CA ARG A 117 -12.34 -9.98 -12.01
C ARG A 117 -11.05 -9.73 -11.25
N MET A 118 -10.53 -10.73 -10.53
CA MET A 118 -9.24 -10.62 -9.84
C MET A 118 -8.09 -10.42 -10.82
N ALA A 119 -8.04 -11.19 -11.92
CA ALA A 119 -7.02 -11.04 -12.95
C ALA A 119 -7.01 -9.65 -13.59
N ARG A 120 -8.19 -9.03 -13.78
CA ARG A 120 -8.27 -7.64 -14.28
C ARG A 120 -7.71 -6.61 -13.31
N ALA A 121 -7.93 -6.79 -12.01
CA ALA A 121 -7.35 -5.90 -11.00
C ALA A 121 -5.81 -6.00 -11.01
N GLU A 122 -5.29 -7.22 -11.07
CA GLU A 122 -3.85 -7.46 -11.19
C GLU A 122 -3.24 -6.89 -12.47
N GLU A 123 -3.94 -7.02 -13.60
CA GLU A 123 -3.50 -6.42 -14.86
C GLU A 123 -3.41 -4.89 -14.77
N GLN A 124 -4.33 -4.26 -14.03
CA GLN A 124 -4.29 -2.82 -13.79
C GLN A 124 -3.10 -2.43 -12.89
N ASP A 125 -2.82 -3.22 -11.85
CA ASP A 125 -1.66 -3.02 -11.00
C ASP A 125 -0.36 -3.16 -11.79
N ARG A 126 -0.25 -4.19 -12.65
CA ARG A 126 0.90 -4.37 -13.54
C ARG A 126 1.18 -3.15 -14.41
N ARG A 127 0.14 -2.62 -15.06
CA ARG A 127 0.25 -1.40 -15.89
C ARG A 127 0.72 -0.20 -15.07
N THR A 128 0.20 -0.06 -13.86
CA THR A 128 0.62 1.00 -12.93
C THR A 128 2.11 0.87 -12.57
N LEU A 129 2.60 -0.36 -12.34
CA LEU A 129 4.02 -0.60 -12.08
C LEU A 129 4.89 -0.30 -13.30
N ASP A 130 4.42 -0.64 -14.50
CA ASP A 130 5.12 -0.35 -15.76
C ASP A 130 5.27 1.17 -15.96
N ASP A 131 4.20 1.94 -15.73
CA ASP A 131 4.23 3.40 -15.78
C ASP A 131 5.23 3.98 -14.76
N LEU A 132 5.23 3.45 -13.52
CA LEU A 132 6.17 3.89 -12.48
C LEU A 132 7.62 3.58 -12.85
N LEU A 133 7.88 2.40 -13.42
CA LEU A 133 9.21 2.00 -13.89
C LEU A 133 9.70 2.91 -15.01
N GLU A 134 8.86 3.21 -16.00
CA GLU A 134 9.20 4.11 -17.10
C GLU A 134 9.50 5.53 -16.59
N ASN A 135 8.64 6.05 -15.71
CA ASN A 135 8.85 7.36 -15.10
C ASN A 135 10.16 7.42 -14.31
N LEU A 136 10.51 6.34 -13.60
CA LEU A 136 11.75 6.25 -12.83
C LEU A 136 12.96 6.14 -13.75
N GLN A 137 12.87 5.41 -14.86
CA GLN A 137 13.90 5.35 -15.91
C GLN A 137 14.13 6.71 -16.56
N ARG A 138 13.07 7.43 -16.90
CA ARG A 138 13.15 8.77 -17.52
C ARG A 138 13.81 9.79 -16.61
N ARG A 139 13.52 9.75 -15.29
CA ARG A 139 14.08 10.70 -14.31
C ARG A 139 15.51 10.37 -13.90
N PHE A 140 15.87 9.09 -13.83
CA PHE A 140 17.18 8.66 -13.31
C PHE A 140 17.88 7.70 -14.28
N PRO A 141 18.18 8.09 -15.53
CA PRO A 141 18.72 7.17 -16.53
C PRO A 141 19.91 6.38 -15.97
N HIS A 142 20.02 5.10 -16.35
CA HIS A 142 21.15 4.29 -15.91
C HIS A 142 22.45 5.01 -16.31
N ARG A 143 23.27 5.40 -15.33
CA ARG A 143 24.63 5.87 -15.59
C ARG A 143 25.39 4.67 -16.16
N ALA A 144 25.38 4.52 -17.47
CA ALA A 144 26.27 3.61 -18.16
C ALA A 144 27.69 4.04 -17.76
N ARG A 145 28.39 3.16 -17.04
CA ARG A 145 29.81 3.37 -16.73
C ARG A 145 30.52 3.59 -18.07
N PRO A 146 31.12 4.76 -18.33
CA PRO A 146 31.83 4.95 -19.60
C PRO A 146 32.90 3.86 -19.68
N ALA A 147 32.88 3.09 -20.76
CA ALA A 147 33.90 2.11 -21.04
C ALA A 147 35.23 2.87 -21.16
N SER A 148 36.08 2.75 -20.15
CA SER A 148 37.47 3.18 -20.23
C SER A 148 38.12 2.41 -21.37
N ARG A 149 38.45 3.12 -22.44
CA ARG A 149 39.17 2.61 -23.60
C ARG A 149 40.63 3.01 -23.50
#